data_AF-A0A5C5UIJ7-F1
#
_entry.id   AF-A0A5C5UIJ7-F1
#
_cell.length_a   1.000
_cell.length_b   1.000
_cell.length_c   1.000
_cell.angle_alpha   90.00
_cell.angle_beta   90.00
_cell.angle_gamma   90.00
#
_symmetry.space_group_name_H-M   'P 1'
#
loop_
_entity.id
_entity.type
_entity.pdbx_description
1 polymer ?
#
loop_
_entity_poly.entity_id
_entity_poly.type
_entity_poly.pdbx_seq_one_letter_code
_entity_poly.pdbx_strand_id
1 'polypeptide(L)'
;MSLPYLKEAIQNNDSEKLIRYVRLHFGDGNEEAGRKEIDKSWIEALKLLVDSPPTDREFILNTLETKDPETLAHLYFHLHFHLIKESGEWIHDGNL
;
A
#
# COMPACT_ATOMS: atom_id res chain seq x y z
N MET A 1 -1.80 16.82 0.44
CA MET A 1 -1.40 17.08 -0.97
C MET A 1 -2.57 16.81 -1.91
N SER A 2 -2.68 17.53 -3.03
CA SER A 2 -3.92 17.59 -3.84
C SER A 2 -3.85 16.74 -5.13
N LEU A 3 -5.02 16.35 -5.66
CA LEU A 3 -5.16 15.60 -6.92
C LEU A 3 -4.41 16.23 -8.13
N PRO A 4 -4.35 17.57 -8.29
CA PRO A 4 -3.52 18.20 -9.33
C PRO A 4 -2.03 17.82 -9.25
N TYR A 5 -1.46 17.68 -8.05
CA TYR A 5 -0.05 17.31 -7.86
C TYR A 5 0.26 15.93 -8.46
N LEU A 6 -0.65 14.98 -8.28
CA LEU A 6 -0.53 13.62 -8.81
C LEU A 6 -0.73 13.58 -10.32
N LYS A 7 -1.70 14.33 -10.85
CA LYS A 7 -1.94 14.42 -12.30
C LYS A 7 -0.70 14.94 -13.03
N GLU A 8 -0.07 15.99 -12.49
CA GLU A 8 1.17 16.54 -13.05
C GLU A 8 2.32 15.51 -13.00
N ALA A 9 2.47 14.80 -11.89
CA ALA A 9 3.48 13.75 -11.75
C ALA A 9 3.32 12.65 -12.81
N ILE A 10 2.08 12.18 -13.03
CA ILE A 10 1.76 11.19 -14.06
C ILE A 10 2.08 11.73 -15.46
N GLN A 11 1.66 12.95 -15.77
CA GLN A 11 1.91 13.58 -17.08
C GLN A 11 3.41 13.70 -17.40
N ASN A 12 4.23 13.92 -16.38
CA ASN A 12 5.67 14.07 -16.52
C ASN A 12 6.47 12.76 -16.34
N ASN A 13 5.79 11.62 -16.11
CA ASN A 13 6.43 10.35 -15.73
C ASN A 13 7.36 10.48 -14.49
N ASP A 14 7.00 11.37 -13.57
CA ASP A 14 7.77 11.67 -12.37
C ASP A 14 7.44 10.67 -11.26
N SER A 15 8.10 9.52 -11.32
CA SER A 15 7.92 8.43 -10.36
C SER A 15 8.36 8.81 -8.94
N GLU A 16 9.37 9.68 -8.79
CA GLU A 16 9.83 10.16 -7.48
C GLU A 16 8.74 10.96 -6.79
N LYS A 17 8.04 11.84 -7.51
CA LYS A 17 6.93 12.64 -6.99
C LYS A 17 5.74 11.77 -6.56
N LEU A 18 5.45 10.70 -7.30
CA LEU A 18 4.43 9.72 -6.92
C LEU A 18 4.82 8.95 -5.64
N ILE A 19 6.06 8.46 -5.56
CA ILE A 19 6.55 7.75 -4.37
C ILE A 19 6.60 8.68 -3.15
N ARG A 20 7.01 9.92 -3.34
CA ARG A 20 7.03 10.95 -2.30
C ARG A 20 5.63 11.23 -1.75
N TYR A 21 4.62 11.31 -2.63
CA TYR A 21 3.23 11.43 -2.19
C TYR A 21 2.82 10.24 -1.30
N VAL A 22 3.15 9.02 -1.71
CA VAL A 22 2.82 7.81 -0.95
C VAL A 22 3.46 7.85 0.44
N ARG A 23 4.77 8.17 0.53
CA ARG A 23 5.47 8.30 1.82
C ARG A 23 4.85 9.38 2.69
N LEU A 24 4.51 10.53 2.13
CA LEU A 24 3.90 11.62 2.91
C LEU A 24 2.48 11.27 3.37
N HIS A 25 1.73 10.50 2.58
CA HIS A 25 0.41 10.03 2.96
C HIS A 25 0.48 9.03 4.12
N PHE A 26 1.33 8.00 4.02
CA PHE A 26 1.52 7.03 5.08
C PHE A 26 2.27 7.59 6.29
N GLY A 27 3.05 8.63 6.12
CA GLY A 27 3.91 9.23 7.15
C GLY A 27 3.33 10.41 7.92
N ASP A 28 2.04 10.73 7.74
CA ASP A 28 1.42 11.96 8.27
C ASP A 28 2.24 13.23 8.00
N GLY A 29 2.69 13.39 6.75
CA GLY A 29 3.54 14.51 6.34
C GLY A 29 5.04 14.34 6.60
N ASN A 30 5.49 13.22 7.18
CA ASN A 30 6.91 12.88 7.36
C ASN A 30 7.33 11.71 6.46
N GLU A 31 8.20 11.97 5.48
CA GLU A 31 8.65 10.95 4.52
C GLU A 31 9.38 9.77 5.14
N GLU A 32 10.20 10.00 6.17
CA GLU A 32 10.96 8.96 6.84
C GLU A 32 10.04 8.07 7.68
N ALA A 33 9.05 8.67 8.35
CA ALA A 33 8.02 7.91 9.05
C ALA A 33 7.21 7.07 8.06
N GLY A 34 6.76 7.66 6.94
CA GLY A 34 5.97 6.92 5.95
C GLY A 34 6.73 5.81 5.26
N ARG A 35 8.04 5.96 5.07
CA ARG A 35 8.89 4.85 4.61
C ARG A 35 8.85 3.67 5.58
N LYS A 36 8.98 3.94 6.89
CA LYS A 36 8.91 2.90 7.92
C LYS A 36 7.54 2.21 7.95
N GLU A 37 6.46 2.98 7.81
CA GLU A 37 5.11 2.42 7.72
C GLU A 37 4.94 1.50 6.51
N ILE A 38 5.46 1.90 5.34
CA ILE A 38 5.44 1.04 4.15
C ILE A 38 6.23 -0.25 4.40
N ASP A 39 7.42 -0.14 5.00
CA ASP A 39 8.28 -1.30 5.31
C ASP A 39 7.58 -2.28 6.28
N LYS A 40 6.81 -1.80 7.26
CA LYS A 40 6.03 -2.65 8.18
C LYS A 40 5.08 -3.60 7.44
N SER A 41 4.35 -3.10 6.43
CA SER A 41 3.43 -3.95 5.66
C SER A 41 4.14 -5.12 4.97
N TRP A 42 5.36 -4.89 4.46
CA TRP A 42 6.16 -5.93 3.83
C TRP A 42 6.68 -6.94 4.85
N ILE A 43 7.09 -6.47 6.03
CA ILE A 43 7.52 -7.34 7.12
C ILE A 43 6.38 -8.27 7.57
N GLU A 44 5.17 -7.74 7.78
CA GLU A 44 4.01 -8.56 8.17
C GLU A 44 3.59 -9.55 7.08
N ALA A 45 3.59 -9.12 5.80
CA ALA A 45 3.35 -10.04 4.69
C ALA A 45 4.36 -11.19 4.66
N LEU A 46 5.66 -10.89 4.86
CA LEU A 46 6.70 -11.91 4.87
C LEU A 46 6.55 -12.89 6.02
N LYS A 47 6.23 -12.43 7.23
CA LYS A 47 5.99 -13.31 8.39
C LYS A 47 4.92 -14.37 8.09
N LEU A 48 3.82 -13.99 7.43
CA LEU A 48 2.74 -14.92 7.05
C LEU A 48 3.19 -15.98 6.03
N LEU A 49 4.20 -15.66 5.21
CA LEU A 49 4.70 -16.54 4.15
C LEU A 49 5.84 -17.47 4.60
N VAL A 50 6.46 -17.25 5.76
CA VAL A 50 7.58 -18.07 6.27
C VAL A 50 7.13 -19.49 6.60
N ASP A 51 5.96 -19.67 7.22
CA ASP A 51 5.41 -20.97 7.63
C ASP A 51 4.25 -21.43 6.72
N SER A 52 4.18 -20.87 5.51
CA SER A 52 3.01 -20.82 4.62
C SER A 52 2.11 -22.07 4.59
N PRO A 53 0.85 -21.99 5.07
CA PRO A 53 -0.18 -22.95 4.69
C PRO A 53 -0.50 -22.85 3.19
N PRO A 54 -1.15 -23.85 2.56
CA PRO A 54 -1.56 -23.75 1.16
C PRO A 54 -2.39 -22.48 0.94
N THR A 55 -1.86 -21.57 0.10
CA THR A 55 -2.53 -20.33 -0.29
C THR A 55 -3.50 -20.58 -1.43
N ASP A 56 -4.62 -19.87 -1.43
CA ASP A 56 -5.64 -19.97 -2.49
C ASP A 56 -5.17 -19.25 -3.76
N ARG A 57 -4.32 -19.95 -4.53
CA ARG A 57 -3.74 -19.44 -5.77
C ARG A 57 -4.79 -19.21 -6.86
N GLU A 58 -5.85 -20.00 -6.88
CA GLU A 58 -6.93 -19.86 -7.86
C GLU A 58 -7.67 -18.54 -7.65
N PHE A 59 -8.03 -18.23 -6.40
CA PHE A 59 -8.62 -16.94 -6.05
C PHE A 59 -7.74 -15.77 -6.45
N ILE A 60 -6.42 -15.83 -6.19
CA ILE A 60 -5.48 -14.76 -6.52
C ILE A 60 -5.45 -14.51 -8.03
N LEU A 61 -5.23 -15.55 -8.84
CA LEU A 61 -5.11 -15.41 -10.29
C LEU A 61 -6.43 -14.96 -10.93
N ASN A 62 -7.55 -15.54 -10.50
CA ASN A 62 -8.87 -15.13 -10.99
C ASN A 62 -9.18 -13.66 -10.63
N THR A 63 -8.78 -13.19 -9.45
CA THR A 63 -8.96 -11.79 -9.06
C THR A 63 -8.14 -10.85 -9.96
N LEU A 64 -6.90 -11.19 -10.25
CA LEU A 64 -6.04 -10.40 -11.15
C LEU A 64 -6.56 -10.35 -12.59
N GLU A 65 -7.18 -11.44 -13.07
CA GLU A 65 -7.68 -11.53 -14.44
C GLU A 65 -9.05 -10.87 -14.64
N THR A 66 -9.92 -10.91 -13.62
CA THR A 66 -11.34 -10.55 -13.78
C THR A 66 -11.74 -9.19 -13.25
N LYS A 67 -10.89 -8.53 -12.45
CA LYS A 67 -11.20 -7.23 -11.84
C LYS A 67 -10.60 -6.08 -12.64
N ASP A 68 -11.31 -4.96 -12.63
CA ASP A 68 -10.82 -3.71 -13.21
C ASP A 68 -9.61 -3.14 -12.45
N PRO A 69 -8.71 -2.39 -13.13
CA PRO A 69 -7.51 -1.83 -12.52
C PRO A 69 -7.77 -0.97 -11.29
N GLU A 70 -8.87 -0.21 -11.27
CA GLU A 70 -9.27 0.63 -10.15
C GLU A 70 -9.58 -0.21 -8.91
N THR A 71 -10.35 -1.28 -9.07
CA THR A 71 -10.63 -2.25 -8.00
C THR A 71 -9.35 -2.90 -7.49
N LEU A 72 -8.43 -3.28 -8.38
CA LEU A 72 -7.14 -3.85 -7.98
C LEU A 72 -6.28 -2.84 -7.21
N ALA A 73 -6.26 -1.57 -7.62
CA ALA A 73 -5.56 -0.51 -6.91
C ALA A 73 -6.15 -0.32 -5.51
N HIS A 74 -7.48 -0.27 -5.38
CA HIS A 74 -8.15 -0.19 -4.08
C HIS A 74 -7.84 -1.40 -3.20
N LEU A 75 -7.90 -2.62 -3.75
CA LEU A 75 -7.55 -3.84 -3.03
C LEU A 75 -6.11 -3.79 -2.51
N TYR A 76 -5.15 -3.32 -3.31
CA TYR A 76 -3.77 -3.13 -2.89
C TYR A 76 -3.67 -2.20 -1.67
N PHE A 77 -4.32 -1.04 -1.71
CA PHE A 77 -4.34 -0.12 -0.57
C PHE A 77 -4.95 -0.76 0.68
N HIS A 78 -6.11 -1.43 0.55
CA HIS A 78 -6.77 -2.09 1.68
C HIS A 78 -5.90 -3.20 2.30
N LEU A 79 -5.24 -4.03 1.49
CA LEU A 79 -4.31 -5.05 1.98
C LEU A 79 -3.11 -4.43 2.71
N HIS A 80 -2.54 -3.37 2.14
CA HIS A 80 -1.43 -2.65 2.74
C HIS A 80 -1.79 -2.09 4.12
N PHE A 81 -2.94 -1.40 4.23
CA PHE A 81 -3.42 -0.88 5.51
C PHE A 81 -3.76 -1.98 6.51
N HIS A 82 -4.35 -3.09 6.06
CA HIS A 82 -4.63 -4.23 6.93
C HIS A 82 -3.33 -4.78 7.55
N LEU A 83 -2.27 -4.97 6.76
CA LEU A 83 -0.99 -5.46 7.24
C LEU A 83 -0.27 -4.46 8.18
N ILE A 84 -0.37 -3.15 7.92
CA ILE A 84 0.15 -2.15 8.85
C ILE A 84 -0.57 -2.25 10.21
N LYS A 85 -1.90 -2.41 10.22
CA LYS A 85 -2.65 -2.57 11.47
C LYS A 85 -2.22 -3.80 12.26
N GLU A 86 -1.98 -4.93 11.58
CA GLU A 86 -1.49 -6.16 12.21
C GLU A 86 -0.08 -5.99 12.83
N SER A 87 0.72 -5.02 12.37
CA SER A 87 2.04 -4.72 12.95
C SER A 87 1.98 -4.11 14.37
N GLY A 88 0.79 -3.74 14.86
CA GLY A 88 0.57 -3.24 16.22
C GLY A 88 1.02 -1.78 16.46
N GLU A 89 1.75 -1.18 15.54
CA GLU A 89 2.14 0.23 15.56
C GLU A 89 1.65 0.91 14.29
N TRP A 90 0.57 1.69 14.38
CA TRP A 90 0.13 2.57 13.31
C TRP A 90 0.20 4.01 13.78
N ILE A 91 0.89 4.87 13.03
CA ILE A 91 1.02 6.30 13.38
C ILE A 91 -0.24 7.13 13.08
N HIS A 92 -1.25 6.54 12.43
CA HIS A 92 -2.53 7.20 12.19
C HIS A 92 -3.57 6.72 13.20
N ASP A 93 -4.19 7.65 13.92
CA ASP A 93 -5.31 7.40 14.85
C ASP A 93 -6.66 7.18 14.14
N GLY A 94 -6.66 7.09 12.80
CA GLY A 94 -7.87 7.07 11.99
C GLY A 94 -8.29 5.67 11.55
N ASN A 95 -9.51 5.25 11.90
CA ASN A 95 -10.17 4.17 11.16
C ASN A 95 -10.44 4.67 9.73
N LEU A 96 -9.81 4.03 8.74
CA LEU A 96 -10.25 4.07 7.34
C LEU A 96 -11.70 3.61 7.21
#